data_AF-A0A497G943-F1
#
_entry.id   AF-A0A497G943-F1
#
_cell.length_a   1.000
_cell.length_b   1.000
_cell.length_c   1.000
_cell.angle_alpha   90.00
_cell.angle_beta   90.00
_cell.angle_gamma   90.00
#
_symmetry.space_group_name_H-M   'P 1'
#
loop_
_entity.id
_entity.type
_entity.pdbx_description
1 polymer ?
#
loop_
_entity_poly.entity_id
_entity_poly.type
_entity_poly.pdbx_seq_one_letter_code
_entity_poly.pdbx_strand_id
1 'polypeptide(L)'
;EGLKPVQVSRMYYFATDKPNLLVDVTEYLDRKLKAVLQHRSQVEMFGALARVSGRARELGLEGSDYEVGETLIMRRFEELEKSVEKGERVYEELRELGVGAGHLAERGFRLLPRFRLM
;
A
#
# COMPACT_ATOMS: atom_id res chain seq x y z
N GLU A 1 17.59 -33.68 1.20
CA GLU A 1 17.39 -32.55 0.26
C GLU A 1 16.20 -32.85 -0.64
N GLY A 2 15.49 -31.82 -1.09
CA GLY A 2 14.37 -31.90 -2.04
C GLY A 2 13.06 -31.37 -1.47
N LEU A 3 12.78 -30.09 -1.64
CA LEU A 3 11.43 -29.56 -1.46
C LEU A 3 10.49 -30.20 -2.49
N LYS A 4 9.33 -30.67 -2.07
CA LYS A 4 8.31 -31.18 -2.99
C LYS A 4 7.61 -30.01 -3.70
N PRO A 5 7.29 -30.12 -5.01
CA PRO A 5 6.49 -29.11 -5.69
C PRO A 5 5.15 -28.91 -5.00
N VAL A 6 4.75 -27.64 -4.85
CA VAL A 6 3.44 -27.25 -4.31
C VAL A 6 2.76 -26.34 -5.32
N GLN A 7 1.51 -26.67 -5.65
CA GLN A 7 0.67 -25.82 -6.49
C GLN A 7 -0.10 -24.84 -5.60
N VAL A 8 0.18 -23.56 -5.76
CA VAL A 8 -0.61 -22.50 -5.13
C VAL A 8 -1.98 -22.43 -5.80
N SER A 9 -3.04 -22.17 -5.03
CA SER A 9 -4.41 -22.08 -5.55
C SER A 9 -4.78 -20.65 -6.02
N ARG A 10 -4.18 -19.64 -5.38
CA ARG A 10 -4.44 -18.21 -5.60
C ARG A 10 -3.16 -17.40 -5.44
N MET A 11 -3.11 -16.28 -6.13
CA MET A 11 -2.09 -15.24 -5.99
C MET A 11 -2.77 -13.90 -5.77
N TYR A 12 -2.14 -13.00 -5.02
CA TYR A 12 -2.65 -11.67 -4.76
C TYR A 12 -1.58 -10.63 -5.06
N TYR A 13 -1.94 -9.57 -5.78
CA TYR A 13 -1.08 -8.42 -6.00
C TYR A 13 -1.57 -7.25 -5.15
N PHE A 14 -0.67 -6.68 -4.35
CA PHE A 14 -0.90 -5.43 -3.63
C PHE A 14 -0.40 -4.24 -4.46
N ALA A 15 -0.82 -3.03 -4.10
CA ALA A 15 -0.43 -1.79 -4.78
C ALA A 15 -0.68 -1.82 -6.31
N THR A 16 -1.79 -2.44 -6.71
CA THR A 16 -2.18 -2.60 -8.11
C THR A 16 -3.15 -1.50 -8.53
N ASP A 17 -3.08 -1.09 -9.79
CA ASP A 17 -3.99 -0.13 -10.43
C ASP A 17 -5.38 -0.72 -10.72
N LYS A 18 -5.55 -2.05 -10.62
CA LYS A 18 -6.80 -2.76 -10.95
C LYS A 18 -7.19 -3.75 -9.86
N PRO A 19 -7.50 -3.27 -8.65
CA PRO A 19 -7.95 -4.13 -7.57
C PRO A 19 -9.32 -4.75 -7.89
N ASN A 20 -9.53 -5.98 -7.45
CA ASN A 20 -10.81 -6.69 -7.49
C ASN A 20 -11.21 -7.25 -6.11
N LEU A 21 -10.39 -7.00 -5.09
CA LEU A 21 -10.59 -7.42 -3.72
C LEU A 21 -10.22 -6.28 -2.78
N LEU A 22 -11.12 -5.96 -1.84
CA LEU A 22 -10.90 -5.00 -0.77
C LEU A 22 -10.83 -5.74 0.56
N VAL A 23 -9.76 -5.55 1.31
CA VAL A 23 -9.58 -6.12 2.65
C VAL A 23 -9.68 -5.02 3.68
N ASP A 24 -10.68 -5.07 4.56
CA ASP A 24 -10.82 -4.10 5.66
C ASP A 24 -9.63 -4.26 6.61
N VAL A 25 -8.84 -3.20 6.73
CA VAL A 25 -7.68 -3.12 7.62
C VAL A 25 -7.82 -2.06 8.70
N THR A 26 -9.05 -1.58 8.93
CA THR A 26 -9.36 -0.51 9.88
C THR A 26 -8.80 -0.81 11.27
N GLU A 27 -8.98 -2.03 11.78
CA GLU A 27 -8.50 -2.43 13.12
C GLU A 27 -6.98 -2.68 13.19
N TYR A 28 -6.26 -2.59 12.06
CA TYR A 28 -4.84 -2.91 11.96
C TYR A 28 -3.96 -1.71 11.60
N LEU A 29 -4.51 -0.50 11.55
CA LEU A 29 -3.77 0.72 11.22
C LEU A 29 -2.57 0.92 12.15
N ASP A 30 -2.75 0.83 13.46
CA ASP A 30 -1.66 0.95 14.45
C ASP A 30 -0.53 -0.04 14.20
N ARG A 31 -0.89 -1.29 13.88
CA ARG A 31 0.08 -2.34 13.62
C ARG A 31 0.85 -2.08 12.33
N LYS A 32 0.16 -1.55 11.31
CA LYS A 32 0.78 -1.15 10.05
C LYS A 32 1.72 0.04 10.25
N LEU A 33 1.33 1.06 11.00
CA LEU A 33 2.20 2.19 11.35
C LEU A 33 3.49 1.72 12.02
N LYS A 34 3.37 0.90 13.07
CA LYS A 34 4.53 0.33 13.78
C LYS A 34 5.47 -0.44 12.86
N ALA A 35 4.91 -1.24 11.94
CA ALA A 35 5.69 -1.99 10.97
C ALA A 35 6.41 -1.07 9.97
N VAL A 36 5.73 -0.05 9.43
CA VAL A 36 6.31 0.93 8.50
C VAL A 36 7.49 1.67 9.14
N LEU A 37 7.35 2.09 10.40
CA LEU A 37 8.40 2.82 11.12
C LEU A 37 9.66 1.98 11.41
N GLN A 38 9.59 0.64 11.32
CA GLN A 38 10.80 -0.19 11.45
C GLN A 38 11.77 -0.01 10.26
N HIS A 39 11.30 0.49 9.12
CA HIS A 39 12.11 0.69 7.93
C HIS A 39 12.87 2.03 7.96
N ARG A 40 13.74 2.23 8.97
CA ARG A 40 14.39 3.52 9.26
C ARG A 40 15.02 4.21 8.05
N SER A 41 15.76 3.48 7.22
CA SER A 41 16.40 4.05 6.02
C SER A 41 15.40 4.53 4.96
N GLN A 42 14.23 3.91 4.88
CA GLN A 42 13.15 4.36 3.99
C GLN A 42 12.47 5.61 4.56
N VAL A 43 12.28 5.65 5.88
CA VAL A 43 11.75 6.84 6.58
C VAL A 43 12.66 8.05 6.36
N GLU A 44 13.98 7.87 6.54
CA GLU A 44 14.99 8.90 6.25
C GLU A 44 14.92 9.35 4.80
N MET A 45 14.86 8.42 3.84
CA MET A 45 14.75 8.76 2.42
C MET A 45 13.50 9.62 2.14
N PHE A 46 12.35 9.29 2.74
CA PHE A 46 11.14 10.11 2.59
C PHE A 46 11.32 11.53 3.13
N GLY A 47 11.97 11.68 4.29
CA GLY A 47 12.24 13.01 4.85
C GLY A 47 13.24 13.81 4.01
N ALA A 48 14.30 13.17 3.52
CA ALA A 48 15.26 13.80 2.61
C ALA A 48 14.58 14.29 1.32
N LEU A 49 13.71 13.46 0.72
CA LEU A 49 12.92 13.84 -0.45
C LEU A 49 11.96 15.00 -0.16
N ALA A 50 11.34 15.01 1.02
CA ALA A 50 10.48 16.10 1.45
C ALA A 50 11.24 17.42 1.61
N ARG A 51 12.51 17.38 2.05
CA ARG A 51 13.36 18.58 2.11
C ARG A 51 13.75 19.06 0.73
N VAL A 52 14.26 18.16 -0.12
CA VAL A 52 14.71 18.50 -1.48
C VAL A 52 13.57 19.07 -2.32
N SER A 53 12.35 18.56 -2.15
CA SER A 53 11.16 19.08 -2.84
C SER A 53 10.62 20.39 -2.27
N GLY A 54 11.13 20.88 -1.12
CA GLY A 54 10.59 22.05 -0.43
C GLY A 54 9.36 21.77 0.44
N ARG A 55 8.74 20.58 0.32
CA ARG A 55 7.55 20.17 1.08
C ARG A 55 7.75 20.26 2.59
N ALA A 56 8.93 19.90 3.09
CA ALA A 56 9.22 19.99 4.52
C ALA A 56 9.11 21.44 5.03
N ARG A 57 9.61 22.40 4.24
CA ARG A 57 9.52 23.83 4.55
C ARG A 57 8.08 24.34 4.49
N GLU A 58 7.33 23.95 3.45
CA GLU A 58 5.90 24.32 3.30
C GLU A 58 5.05 23.83 4.48
N LEU A 59 5.38 22.66 5.02
CA LEU A 59 4.69 22.05 6.16
C LEU A 59 5.25 22.48 7.52
N GLY A 60 6.25 23.37 7.55
CA GLY A 60 6.89 23.84 8.79
C GLY A 60 7.60 22.74 9.58
N LEU A 61 8.18 21.75 8.87
CA LEU A 61 8.87 20.62 9.49
C LEU A 61 10.37 20.89 9.58
N GLU A 62 10.92 20.70 10.79
CA GLU A 62 12.35 20.83 11.10
C GLU A 62 12.88 19.53 11.74
N GLY A 63 14.20 19.40 11.90
CA GLY A 63 14.85 18.23 12.51
C GLY A 63 15.85 17.55 11.57
N SER A 64 16.00 16.24 11.71
CA SER A 64 16.73 15.32 10.82
C SER A 64 15.84 14.82 9.67
N ASP A 65 16.42 14.09 8.72
CA ASP A 65 15.64 13.42 7.67
C ASP A 65 14.73 12.34 8.23
N TYR A 66 15.19 11.61 9.25
CA TYR A 66 14.36 10.63 9.95
C TYR A 66 13.14 11.30 10.60
N GLU A 67 13.34 12.36 11.39
CA GLU A 67 12.25 13.04 12.12
C GLU A 67 11.22 13.65 11.16
N VAL A 68 11.67 14.23 10.05
CA VAL A 68 10.76 14.74 9.01
C VAL A 68 9.97 13.59 8.37
N GLY A 69 10.65 12.51 8.00
CA GLY A 69 10.01 11.33 7.40
C GLY A 69 8.99 10.68 8.35
N GLU A 70 9.36 10.49 9.62
CA GLU A 70 8.51 9.93 10.66
C GLU A 70 7.27 10.80 10.88
N THR A 71 7.44 12.11 10.99
CA THR A 71 6.33 13.05 11.15
C THR A 71 5.36 13.00 9.97
N LEU A 72 5.86 12.91 8.73
CA LEU A 72 5.01 12.81 7.55
C LEU A 72 4.20 11.51 7.53
N ILE A 73 4.83 10.39 7.91
CA ILE A 73 4.15 9.10 8.00
C ILE A 73 3.11 9.14 9.11
N MET A 74 3.45 9.63 10.31
CA MET A 74 2.52 9.74 11.44
C MET A 74 1.31 10.60 11.09
N ARG A 75 1.51 11.80 10.52
CA ARG A 75 0.40 12.67 10.09
C ARG A 75 -0.54 11.96 9.12
N ARG A 76 0.01 11.17 8.19
CA ARG A 76 -0.80 10.40 7.24
C ARG A 76 -1.64 9.33 7.95
N PHE A 77 -1.11 8.67 8.97
CA PHE A 77 -1.87 7.71 9.76
C PHE A 77 -2.92 8.38 10.66
N GLU A 78 -2.61 9.52 11.27
CA GLU A 78 -3.58 10.31 12.04
C GLU A 78 -4.77 10.79 11.18
N GLU A 79 -4.53 11.15 9.92
CA GLU A 79 -5.60 11.46 8.96
C GLU A 79 -6.52 10.25 8.73
N LEU A 80 -5.94 9.06 8.58
CA LEU A 80 -6.70 7.82 8.40
C LEU A 80 -7.50 7.47 9.66
N GLU A 81 -6.90 7.60 10.84
CA GLU A 81 -7.56 7.38 12.13
C GLU A 81 -8.76 8.32 12.31
N LYS A 82 -8.61 9.62 11.99
CA LYS A 82 -9.72 10.59 12.01
C LYS A 82 -10.83 10.23 11.03
N SER A 83 -10.50 9.68 9.87
CA SER A 83 -11.48 9.14 8.92
C SER A 83 -12.24 7.96 9.54
N VAL A 84 -11.52 7.05 10.19
CA VAL A 84 -12.12 5.90 10.90
C VAL A 84 -13.05 6.34 12.03
N GLU A 85 -12.66 7.32 12.84
CA GLU A 85 -13.49 7.89 13.90
C GLU A 85 -14.80 8.49 13.37
N LYS A 86 -14.82 8.97 12.13
CA LYS A 86 -16.03 9.46 11.44
C LYS A 86 -16.88 8.32 10.86
N GLY A 87 -16.49 7.07 11.05
CA GLY A 87 -17.19 5.89 10.57
C GLY A 87 -16.74 5.39 9.20
N GLU A 88 -15.66 5.96 8.63
CA GLU A 88 -15.08 5.45 7.40
C GLU A 88 -14.32 4.13 7.65
N ARG A 89 -14.22 3.29 6.62
CA ARG A 89 -13.44 2.05 6.66
C ARG A 89 -12.21 2.21 5.78
N VAL A 90 -11.07 1.71 6.25
CA VAL A 90 -9.83 1.72 5.48
C VAL A 90 -9.60 0.33 4.89
N TYR A 91 -9.41 0.28 3.58
CA TYR A 91 -9.24 -0.97 2.84
C TYR A 91 -7.85 -1.06 2.20
N GLU A 92 -7.26 -2.24 2.23
CA GLU A 92 -6.19 -2.61 1.30
C GLU A 92 -6.79 -3.10 0.00
N GLU A 93 -6.26 -2.57 -1.09
CA GLU A 93 -6.71 -2.90 -2.43
C GLU A 93 -5.80 -3.98 -3.03
N LEU A 94 -6.37 -5.16 -3.24
CA LEU A 94 -5.68 -6.31 -3.78
C LEU A 94 -6.29 -6.75 -5.10
N ARG A 95 -5.46 -7.39 -5.93
CA ARG A 95 -5.92 -8.16 -7.08
C ARG A 95 -5.69 -9.65 -6.84
N GLU A 96 -6.75 -10.39 -6.56
CA GLU A 96 -6.75 -11.84 -6.51
C GLU A 96 -6.69 -12.41 -7.93
N LEU A 97 -5.83 -13.40 -8.17
CA LEU A 97 -5.80 -14.22 -9.38
C LEU A 97 -5.89 -15.71 -9.01
N GLY A 98 -6.76 -16.46 -9.70
CA GLY A 98 -6.78 -17.92 -9.62
C GLY A 98 -5.59 -18.57 -10.35
N VAL A 99 -5.08 -19.68 -9.83
CA VAL A 99 -3.96 -20.43 -10.41
C VAL A 99 -4.37 -21.88 -10.70
N GLY A 100 -4.23 -22.30 -11.96
CA GLY A 100 -4.45 -23.68 -12.42
C GLY A 100 -3.15 -24.49 -12.44
N ALA A 101 -3.11 -25.61 -13.17
CA ALA A 101 -1.91 -26.44 -13.35
C ALA A 101 -0.78 -25.64 -14.05
N GLY A 102 -0.07 -24.82 -13.28
CA GLY A 102 1.06 -23.98 -13.68
C GLY A 102 0.73 -22.63 -14.32
N HIS A 103 -0.54 -22.24 -14.50
CA HIS A 103 -0.92 -21.03 -15.25
C HIS A 103 -1.89 -20.12 -14.49
N LEU A 104 -1.77 -18.81 -14.72
CA LEU A 104 -2.73 -17.80 -14.27
C LEU A 104 -4.06 -18.02 -15.01
N ALA A 105 -5.13 -18.30 -14.27
CA ALA A 105 -6.43 -18.69 -14.80
C ALA A 105 -7.44 -17.53 -14.86
N GLU A 106 -7.15 -16.40 -14.22
CA GLU A 106 -8.00 -15.22 -14.34
C GLU A 106 -8.02 -14.74 -15.80
N ARG A 107 -9.21 -14.81 -16.38
CA ARG A 107 -9.53 -14.53 -17.79
C ARG A 107 -8.81 -13.31 -18.35
N GLY A 108 -7.66 -13.53 -18.96
CA GLY A 108 -7.06 -12.66 -19.96
C GLY A 108 -6.56 -11.33 -19.44
N PHE A 109 -5.32 -11.02 -19.79
CA PHE A 109 -4.93 -9.66 -20.14
C PHE A 109 -5.89 -9.12 -21.24
N ARG A 110 -7.06 -8.61 -20.86
CA ARG A 110 -7.71 -7.52 -21.61
C ARG A 110 -7.20 -6.22 -21.02
N LEU A 111 -6.02 -5.83 -21.48
CA LEU A 111 -5.57 -4.45 -21.44
C LEU A 111 -6.62 -3.60 -22.18
N LEU A 112 -7.25 -2.66 -21.46
CA LEU A 112 -8.06 -1.53 -21.98
C LEU A 112 -9.42 -1.86 -22.63
N PRO A 113 -10.40 -0.93 -22.55
CA PRO A 113 -11.77 -1.18 -22.95
C PRO A 113 -11.89 -1.11 -24.48
N ARG A 114 -12.63 -2.03 -25.10
CA ARG A 114 -13.23 -1.72 -26.39
C ARG A 114 -14.38 -0.76 -26.11
N PHE A 115 -14.17 0.53 -26.39
CA PHE A 115 -15.27 1.45 -26.64
C PHE A 115 -16.26 0.78 -27.59
N ARG A 116 -17.51 0.64 -27.14
CA ARG A 116 -18.67 0.67 -28.01
C ARG A 116 -19.63 1.67 -27.41
N LEU A 117 -19.45 2.92 -27.78
CA LEU A 117 -20.58 3.83 -27.90
C LEU A 117 -21.21 3.54 -29.26
N MET A 118 -22.48 3.14 -29.20
CA MET A 118 -23.47 2.85 -30.24
C MET A 118 -22.97 2.72 -31.68
#